data_AF-A0A2E2BZP3-F1
#
_entry.id   AF-A0A2E2BZP3-F1
#
_cell.length_a   1.000
_cell.length_b   1.000
_cell.length_c   1.000
_cell.angle_alpha   90.00
_cell.angle_beta   90.00
_cell.angle_gamma   90.00
#
_symmetry.space_group_name_H-M   'P 1'
#
loop_
_entity.id
_entity.type
_entity.pdbx_description
1 polymer ?
#
loop_
_entity_poly.entity_id
_entity_poly.type
_entity_poly.pdbx_seq_one_letter_code
_entity_poly.pdbx_strand_id
1 'polypeptide(L)'
;MSSTPNRYDPHNTAPTAISRESLAELIQSFLASDITAFVFDEKLDAYRESDDPVIRHVVDAVWYYYDDCDDHLVCFSKQEWDYFQRLLLVLSSDCRVEAKSQRRWSGKQLIAALSLCTFAYFAIQSGWGQHLLILSIPFGVISIAISFWHSHDASLPDPYAPIIFPFATFSDLAIAYRSSGFRKTPYPKHIGTRTIRSPFMTAFGQFYTYTMWLILAPFPLLFQAFPTTQTETRIRAA
;
A
#
# COMPACT_ATOMS: atom_id res chain seq x y z
N MET A 1 -41.78 -17.44 -35.48
CA MET A 1 -40.52 -16.67 -35.57
C MET A 1 -40.26 -16.06 -34.21
N SER A 2 -39.56 -16.79 -33.33
CA SER A 2 -39.19 -16.31 -31.99
C SER A 2 -37.72 -15.92 -32.02
N SER A 3 -37.46 -14.62 -32.02
CA SER A 3 -36.13 -14.05 -31.85
C SER A 3 -35.76 -14.13 -30.37
N THR A 4 -34.85 -15.03 -30.02
CA THR A 4 -34.19 -15.03 -28.71
C THR A 4 -33.34 -13.77 -28.54
N PRO A 5 -33.39 -13.10 -27.37
CA PRO A 5 -32.56 -11.93 -27.13
C PRO A 5 -31.10 -12.33 -26.96
N ASN A 6 -30.23 -11.52 -27.56
CA ASN A 6 -28.79 -11.63 -27.55
C ASN A 6 -28.28 -11.69 -26.09
N ARG A 7 -27.62 -12.79 -25.73
CA ARG A 7 -27.04 -13.02 -24.41
C ARG A 7 -25.82 -12.11 -24.26
N TYR A 8 -25.85 -11.21 -23.28
CA TYR A 8 -24.69 -10.41 -22.88
C TYR A 8 -23.56 -11.36 -22.48
N ASP A 9 -22.42 -11.25 -23.17
CA ASP A 9 -21.19 -11.99 -22.89
C ASP A 9 -20.18 -11.04 -22.23
N PRO A 10 -19.98 -11.12 -20.90
CA PRO A 10 -19.12 -10.20 -20.16
C PRO A 10 -17.60 -10.43 -20.38
N HIS A 11 -17.20 -11.39 -21.23
CA HIS A 11 -15.79 -11.82 -21.32
C HIS A 11 -15.12 -11.63 -22.68
N ASN A 12 -15.71 -10.88 -23.63
CA ASN A 12 -15.09 -10.65 -24.93
C ASN A 12 -14.61 -9.20 -25.14
N THR A 13 -13.67 -8.76 -24.30
CA THR A 13 -12.73 -7.70 -24.67
C THR A 13 -11.38 -8.35 -24.85
N ALA A 14 -10.90 -8.40 -26.09
CA ALA A 14 -9.50 -8.72 -26.40
C ALA A 14 -8.57 -7.93 -25.44
N PRO A 15 -7.43 -8.51 -25.00
CA PRO A 15 -6.53 -7.81 -24.09
C PRO A 15 -6.14 -6.49 -24.74
N THR A 16 -6.63 -5.39 -24.17
CA THR A 16 -6.15 -4.04 -24.48
C THR A 16 -4.64 -4.10 -24.27
N ALA A 17 -3.88 -3.69 -25.29
CA ALA A 17 -2.43 -3.71 -25.20
C ALA A 17 -2.01 -2.99 -23.91
N ILE A 18 -1.24 -3.66 -23.05
CA ILE A 18 -0.78 -3.12 -21.77
C ILE A 18 -0.07 -1.80 -22.04
N SER A 19 -0.64 -0.72 -21.53
CA SER A 19 -0.20 0.64 -21.78
C SER A 19 -0.52 1.54 -20.60
N ARG A 20 0.17 2.69 -20.50
CA ARG A 20 -0.13 3.68 -19.45
C ARG A 20 -1.55 4.21 -19.57
N GLU A 21 -2.04 4.38 -20.80
CA GLU A 21 -3.39 4.87 -21.09
C GLU A 21 -4.47 3.88 -20.65
N SER A 22 -4.33 2.60 -20.99
CA SER A 22 -5.30 1.57 -20.57
C SER A 22 -5.33 1.39 -19.05
N LEU A 23 -4.18 1.51 -18.36
CA LEU A 23 -4.15 1.52 -16.90
C LEU A 23 -4.84 2.77 -16.33
N ALA A 24 -4.63 3.94 -16.93
CA ALA A 24 -5.28 5.17 -16.50
C ALA A 24 -6.80 5.10 -16.65
N GLU A 25 -7.31 4.49 -17.74
CA GLU A 25 -8.73 4.22 -17.93
C GLU A 25 -9.28 3.28 -16.86
N LEU A 26 -8.58 2.18 -16.56
CA LEU A 26 -8.98 1.23 -15.53
C LEU A 26 -9.10 1.91 -14.15
N ILE A 27 -8.10 2.72 -13.78
CA ILE A 27 -8.13 3.51 -12.53
C ILE A 27 -9.30 4.49 -12.55
N GLN A 28 -9.58 5.15 -13.67
CA GLN A 28 -10.71 6.07 -13.79
C GLN A 28 -12.05 5.37 -13.61
N SER A 29 -12.24 4.17 -14.18
CA SER A 29 -13.46 3.37 -13.97
C SER A 29 -13.67 3.03 -12.49
N PHE A 30 -12.59 2.71 -11.76
CA PHE A 30 -12.69 2.47 -10.32
C PHE A 30 -13.04 3.75 -9.54
N LEU A 31 -12.39 4.87 -9.84
CA LEU A 31 -12.70 6.17 -9.23
C LEU A 31 -14.12 6.68 -9.55
N ALA A 32 -14.66 6.31 -10.71
CA ALA A 32 -16.03 6.60 -11.10
C ALA A 32 -17.07 5.71 -10.38
N SER A 33 -16.62 4.72 -9.60
CA SER A 33 -17.47 3.66 -9.03
C SER A 33 -18.16 2.77 -10.09
N ASP A 34 -17.60 2.67 -11.30
CA ASP A 34 -18.13 1.80 -12.37
C ASP A 34 -17.77 0.32 -12.13
N ILE A 35 -16.63 0.09 -11.45
CA ILE A 35 -16.16 -1.24 -11.03
C ILE A 35 -15.89 -1.24 -9.53
N THR A 36 -15.99 -2.43 -8.93
CA THR A 36 -15.68 -2.66 -7.51
C THR A 36 -14.20 -2.94 -7.31
N ALA A 37 -13.74 -2.94 -6.05
CA ALA A 37 -12.35 -3.19 -5.68
C ALA A 37 -11.85 -4.57 -6.18
N PHE A 38 -12.68 -5.61 -6.11
CA PHE A 38 -12.28 -6.95 -6.57
C PHE A 38 -12.14 -7.02 -8.09
N VAL A 39 -13.09 -6.42 -8.82
CA VAL A 39 -12.99 -6.34 -10.29
C VAL A 39 -11.79 -5.49 -10.72
N PHE A 40 -11.48 -4.45 -9.94
CA PHE A 40 -10.29 -3.64 -10.15
C PHE A 40 -9.00 -4.43 -9.92
N ASP A 41 -8.89 -5.20 -8.82
CA ASP A 41 -7.74 -6.06 -8.51
C ASP A 41 -7.50 -7.13 -9.61
N GLU A 42 -8.56 -7.85 -10.00
CA GLU A 42 -8.49 -8.87 -11.06
C GLU A 42 -7.97 -8.29 -12.38
N LYS A 43 -8.43 -7.09 -12.75
CA LYS A 43 -7.95 -6.42 -13.97
C LYS A 43 -6.55 -5.82 -13.80
N LEU A 44 -6.19 -5.42 -12.58
CA LEU A 44 -4.88 -4.85 -12.31
C LEU A 44 -3.76 -5.90 -12.41
N ASP A 45 -4.05 -7.17 -12.15
CA ASP A 45 -3.10 -8.28 -12.27
C ASP A 45 -2.38 -8.32 -13.62
N ALA A 46 -3.08 -8.00 -14.71
CA ALA A 46 -2.50 -7.96 -16.06
C ALA A 46 -1.35 -6.95 -16.20
N TYR A 47 -1.29 -5.93 -15.33
CA TYR A 47 -0.28 -4.87 -15.38
C TYR A 47 0.93 -5.12 -14.45
N ARG A 48 0.85 -6.11 -13.54
CA ARG A 48 1.91 -6.39 -12.56
C ARG A 48 3.24 -6.78 -13.22
N GLU A 49 3.19 -7.48 -14.34
CA GLU A 49 4.36 -7.93 -15.10
C GLU A 49 4.80 -6.98 -16.22
N SER A 50 4.26 -5.76 -16.27
CA SER A 50 4.62 -4.78 -17.31
C SER A 50 6.11 -4.42 -17.28
N ASP A 51 6.74 -4.35 -18.46
CA ASP A 51 8.13 -3.89 -18.61
C ASP A 51 8.30 -2.40 -18.25
N ASP A 52 7.24 -1.59 -18.41
CA ASP A 52 7.27 -0.17 -18.05
C ASP A 52 7.36 0.03 -16.52
N PRO A 53 8.46 0.60 -16.00
CA PRO A 53 8.62 0.85 -14.57
C PRO A 53 7.57 1.79 -13.96
N VAL A 54 6.98 2.68 -14.78
CA VAL A 54 5.92 3.60 -14.33
C VAL A 54 4.62 2.84 -14.09
N ILE A 55 4.26 1.93 -15.00
CA ILE A 55 3.08 1.08 -14.84
C ILE A 55 3.21 0.25 -13.56
N ARG A 56 4.33 -0.47 -13.38
CA ARG A 56 4.57 -1.27 -12.17
C ARG A 56 4.49 -0.45 -10.89
N HIS A 57 5.13 0.73 -10.88
CA HIS A 57 5.07 1.61 -9.73
C HIS A 57 3.63 2.05 -9.40
N VAL A 58 2.85 2.42 -10.41
CA VAL A 58 1.46 2.85 -10.20
C VAL A 58 0.60 1.69 -9.74
N VAL A 59 0.76 0.49 -10.31
CA VAL A 59 0.08 -0.75 -9.90
C VAL A 59 0.35 -1.07 -8.43
N ASP A 60 1.62 -1.12 -8.03
CA ASP A 60 2.01 -1.36 -6.64
C ASP A 60 1.41 -0.29 -5.72
N ALA A 61 1.49 0.98 -6.14
CA ALA A 61 0.98 2.09 -5.37
C ALA A 61 -0.54 2.01 -5.16
N VAL A 62 -1.32 1.76 -6.21
CA VAL A 62 -2.79 1.71 -6.07
C VAL A 62 -3.24 0.51 -5.23
N TRP A 63 -2.56 -0.64 -5.35
CA TRP A 63 -2.87 -1.85 -4.59
C TRP A 63 -2.93 -1.60 -3.09
N TYR A 64 -1.94 -0.88 -2.53
CA TYR A 64 -1.96 -0.52 -1.10
C TYR A 64 -3.15 0.31 -0.62
N TYR A 65 -3.91 0.97 -1.52
CA TYR A 65 -5.03 1.83 -1.13
C TYR A 65 -6.41 1.21 -1.37
N TYR A 66 -6.51 0.16 -2.18
CA TYR A 66 -7.78 -0.57 -2.35
C TYR A 66 -7.73 -2.00 -1.81
N ASP A 67 -6.55 -2.53 -1.44
CA ASP A 67 -6.40 -3.86 -0.86
C ASP A 67 -7.07 -3.91 0.51
N ASP A 68 -8.37 -4.18 0.46
CA ASP A 68 -9.20 -4.52 1.59
C ASP A 68 -9.81 -5.91 1.34
N CYS A 69 -9.90 -6.73 2.39
CA CYS A 69 -10.52 -8.06 2.35
C CYS A 69 -12.04 -8.06 2.04
N ASP A 70 -12.58 -6.93 1.56
CA ASP A 70 -14.00 -6.69 1.33
C ASP A 70 -14.20 -6.07 -0.06
N ASP A 71 -15.22 -6.50 -0.80
CA ASP A 71 -15.53 -5.87 -2.08
C ASP A 71 -16.28 -4.55 -1.85
N HIS A 72 -15.72 -3.45 -2.32
CA HIS A 72 -16.29 -2.12 -2.11
C HIS A 72 -16.14 -1.21 -3.33
N LEU A 73 -16.95 -0.17 -3.39
CA LEU A 73 -16.74 0.96 -4.29
C LEU A 73 -15.70 1.92 -3.68
N VAL A 74 -15.19 2.86 -4.48
CA VAL A 74 -14.26 3.88 -3.97
C VAL A 74 -14.84 4.60 -2.74
N CYS A 75 -14.02 4.71 -1.70
CA CYS A 75 -14.32 5.32 -0.40
C CYS A 75 -13.18 6.23 0.10
N PHE A 76 -12.41 6.77 -0.84
CA PHE A 76 -11.22 7.56 -0.55
C PHE A 76 -11.54 8.87 0.18
N SER A 77 -10.66 9.24 1.09
CA SER A 77 -10.52 10.61 1.59
C SER A 77 -10.08 11.55 0.46
N LYS A 78 -10.19 12.86 0.69
CA LYS A 78 -9.69 13.87 -0.25
C LYS A 78 -8.19 13.72 -0.54
N GLN A 79 -7.40 13.31 0.45
CA GLN A 79 -5.95 13.16 0.29
C GLN A 79 -5.61 11.97 -0.61
N GLU A 80 -6.28 10.84 -0.40
CA GLU A 80 -6.15 9.64 -1.24
C GLU A 80 -6.65 9.90 -2.66
N TRP A 81 -7.78 10.60 -2.82
CA TRP A 81 -8.27 11.03 -4.13
C TRP A 81 -7.23 11.87 -4.86
N ASP A 82 -6.67 12.89 -4.19
CA ASP A 82 -5.65 13.75 -4.76
C ASP A 82 -4.38 12.97 -5.13
N TYR A 83 -4.05 11.94 -4.36
CA TYR A 83 -2.94 11.03 -4.67
C TYR A 83 -3.21 10.21 -5.93
N PHE A 84 -4.39 9.59 -6.08
CA PHE A 84 -4.78 8.88 -7.30
C PHE A 84 -4.79 9.78 -8.52
N GLN A 85 -5.25 11.03 -8.39
CA GLN A 85 -5.17 12.02 -9.47
C GLN A 85 -3.71 12.33 -9.87
N ARG A 86 -2.77 12.33 -8.91
CA ARG A 86 -1.34 12.47 -9.23
C ARG A 86 -0.78 11.21 -9.89
N LEU A 87 -1.22 10.01 -9.53
CA LEU A 87 -0.84 8.77 -10.24
C LEU A 87 -1.37 8.76 -11.68
N LEU A 88 -2.59 9.23 -11.91
CA LEU A 88 -3.12 9.42 -13.27
C LEU A 88 -2.30 10.44 -14.07
N LEU A 89 -1.90 11.55 -13.44
CA LEU A 89 -0.99 12.52 -14.05
C LEU A 89 0.33 11.86 -14.46
N VAL A 90 0.92 11.04 -13.59
CA VAL A 90 2.14 10.29 -13.87
C VAL A 90 1.98 9.41 -15.11
N LEU A 91 0.90 8.64 -15.20
CA LEU A 91 0.62 7.79 -16.36
C LEU A 91 0.45 8.58 -17.65
N SER A 92 -0.17 9.76 -17.59
CA SER A 92 -0.42 10.64 -18.74
C SER A 92 0.79 11.47 -19.16
N SER A 93 1.89 11.46 -18.39
CA SER A 93 3.05 12.31 -18.61
C SER A 93 4.28 11.49 -19.02
N ASP A 94 5.27 12.15 -19.63
CA ASP A 94 6.57 11.56 -19.96
C ASP A 94 7.48 11.37 -18.73
N CYS A 95 6.91 11.12 -17.56
CA CYS A 95 7.65 10.93 -16.33
C CYS A 95 8.39 9.59 -16.29
N ARG A 96 9.46 9.56 -15.48
CA ARG A 96 10.26 8.38 -15.17
C ARG A 96 10.27 8.12 -13.68
N VAL A 97 10.29 6.84 -13.31
CA VAL A 97 10.40 6.39 -11.92
C VAL A 97 11.86 6.09 -11.62
N GLU A 98 12.40 6.75 -10.60
CA GLU A 98 13.69 6.43 -10.00
C GLU A 98 13.44 5.76 -8.65
N ALA A 99 13.85 4.52 -8.49
CA ALA A 99 13.86 3.83 -7.20
C ALA A 99 15.28 3.73 -6.69
N LYS A 100 15.54 4.27 -5.50
CA LYS A 100 16.80 4.10 -4.79
C LYS A 100 16.55 3.23 -3.57
N SER A 101 17.16 2.05 -3.55
CA SER A 101 17.09 1.15 -2.41
C SER A 101 18.37 1.24 -1.59
N GLN A 102 18.23 1.45 -0.29
CA GLN A 102 19.33 1.48 0.65
C GLN A 102 19.03 0.58 1.84
N ARG A 103 19.96 -0.34 2.12
CA ARG A 103 19.90 -1.20 3.29
C ARG A 103 20.50 -0.47 4.48
N ARG A 104 19.72 -0.26 5.55
CA ARG A 104 20.17 0.48 6.73
C ARG A 104 20.10 -0.37 7.98
N TRP A 105 21.21 -0.34 8.73
CA TRP A 105 21.26 -0.90 10.07
C TRP A 105 20.91 0.17 11.10
N SER A 106 20.15 -0.24 12.12
CA SER A 106 19.73 0.61 13.23
C SER A 106 19.94 -0.14 14.54
N GLY A 107 20.21 0.60 15.63
CA GLY A 107 20.34 0.01 16.98
C GLY A 107 19.11 -0.81 17.40
N LYS A 108 17.95 -0.55 16.81
CA LYS A 108 16.71 -1.31 16.99
C LYS A 108 16.87 -2.80 16.63
N GLN A 109 17.62 -3.11 15.57
CA GLN A 109 17.85 -4.50 15.15
C GLN A 109 18.72 -5.26 16.16
N LEU A 110 19.65 -4.56 16.82
CA LEU A 110 20.43 -5.14 17.91
C LEU A 110 19.53 -5.46 19.11
N ILE A 111 18.61 -4.56 19.48
CA ILE A 111 17.65 -4.80 20.57
C ILE A 111 16.75 -5.99 20.24
N ALA A 112 16.26 -6.08 19.00
CA ALA A 112 15.44 -7.21 18.53
C ALA A 112 16.23 -8.53 18.59
N ALA A 113 17.47 -8.54 18.11
CA ALA A 113 18.33 -9.73 18.13
C ALA A 113 18.65 -10.19 19.56
N LEU A 114 18.99 -9.28 20.47
CA LEU A 114 19.24 -9.59 21.88
C LEU A 114 17.99 -10.15 22.57
N SER A 115 16.83 -9.57 22.29
CA SER A 115 15.54 -10.04 22.80
C SER A 115 15.23 -11.46 22.30
N LEU A 116 15.45 -11.73 21.01
CA LEU A 116 15.25 -13.05 20.41
C LEU A 116 16.20 -14.11 20.98
N CYS A 117 17.49 -13.79 21.14
CA CYS A 117 18.47 -14.68 21.76
C CYS A 117 18.10 -15.00 23.22
N THR A 118 17.63 -14.00 23.97
CA THR A 118 17.20 -14.19 25.36
C THR A 118 15.96 -15.08 25.44
N PHE A 119 14.98 -14.87 24.56
CA PHE A 119 13.81 -15.74 24.46
C PHE A 119 14.21 -17.18 24.13
N ALA A 120 15.07 -17.38 23.12
CA ALA A 120 15.55 -18.70 22.72
C ALA A 120 16.30 -19.42 23.85
N TYR A 121 17.11 -18.70 24.62
CA TYR A 121 17.78 -19.25 25.80
C TYR A 121 16.77 -19.79 26.82
N PHE A 122 15.75 -19.01 27.19
CA PHE A 122 14.73 -19.48 28.13
C PHE A 122 13.90 -20.65 27.59
N ALA A 123 13.60 -20.66 26.29
CA ALA A 123 12.88 -21.76 25.65
C ALA A 123 13.69 -23.07 25.67
N ILE A 124 15.01 -22.99 25.45
CA ILE A 124 15.89 -24.16 25.54
C ILE A 124 15.97 -24.69 26.98
N GLN A 125 16.03 -23.80 27.98
CA GLN A 125 16.14 -24.19 29.40
C GLN A 125 14.83 -24.75 29.97
N SER A 126 13.68 -24.15 29.61
CA SER A 126 12.37 -24.54 30.16
C SER A 126 11.67 -25.63 29.34
N GLY A 127 12.18 -25.91 28.14
CA GLY A 127 11.58 -26.83 27.17
C GLY A 127 10.48 -26.18 26.32
N TRP A 128 9.98 -26.94 25.35
CA TRP A 128 8.92 -26.49 24.45
C TRP A 128 7.54 -26.79 25.04
N GLY A 129 6.76 -25.75 25.35
CA GLY A 129 5.41 -25.93 25.89
C GLY A 129 4.58 -24.65 25.91
N GLN A 130 3.34 -24.75 26.38
CA GLN A 130 2.39 -23.62 26.43
C GLN A 130 2.86 -22.47 27.33
N HIS A 131 3.74 -22.74 28.30
CA HIS A 131 4.35 -21.71 29.14
C HIS A 131 5.16 -20.69 28.31
N LEU A 132 5.65 -21.06 27.12
CA LEU A 132 6.33 -20.14 26.21
C LEU A 132 5.40 -19.02 25.71
N LEU A 133 4.08 -19.27 25.60
CA LEU A 133 3.12 -18.23 25.18
C LEU A 133 3.05 -17.10 26.21
N ILE A 134 3.07 -17.44 27.50
CA ILE A 134 3.09 -16.46 28.59
C ILE A 134 4.45 -15.76 28.62
N LEU A 135 5.54 -16.52 28.45
CA LEU A 135 6.89 -15.98 28.38
C LEU A 135 7.06 -15.02 27.20
N SER A 136 6.37 -15.22 26.08
CA SER A 136 6.44 -14.36 24.89
C SER A 136 5.87 -12.95 25.13
N ILE A 137 4.94 -12.77 26.08
CA ILE A 137 4.27 -11.48 26.33
C ILE A 137 5.27 -10.32 26.55
N PRO A 138 6.24 -10.38 27.49
CA PRO A 138 7.21 -9.28 27.67
C PRO A 138 8.04 -9.01 26.41
N PHE A 139 8.41 -10.04 25.65
CA PHE A 139 9.14 -9.88 24.38
C PHE A 139 8.26 -9.26 23.30
N GLY A 140 6.96 -9.56 23.31
CA GLY A 140 5.97 -8.95 22.44
C GLY A 140 5.83 -7.46 22.69
N VAL A 141 5.80 -7.05 23.97
CA VAL A 141 5.79 -5.62 24.35
C VAL A 141 7.04 -4.91 23.81
N ILE A 142 8.22 -5.53 23.93
CA ILE A 142 9.46 -4.98 23.36
C ILE A 142 9.34 -4.85 21.83
N SER A 143 8.85 -5.89 21.15
CA SER A 143 8.68 -5.89 19.69
C SER A 143 7.71 -4.80 19.22
N ILE A 144 6.60 -4.60 19.92
CA ILE A 144 5.63 -3.53 19.65
C ILE A 144 6.29 -2.15 19.86
N ALA A 145 7.04 -1.97 20.96
CA ALA A 145 7.74 -0.72 21.23
C ALA A 145 8.77 -0.38 20.14
N ILE A 146 9.53 -1.37 19.66
CA ILE A 146 10.45 -1.21 18.52
C ILE A 146 9.70 -0.74 17.28
N SER A 147 8.53 -1.31 17.00
CA SER A 147 7.71 -0.93 15.85
C SER A 147 7.25 0.53 15.94
N PHE A 148 6.77 0.99 17.10
CA PHE A 148 6.34 2.38 17.29
C PHE A 148 7.49 3.38 17.20
N TRP A 149 8.69 2.98 17.61
CA TRP A 149 9.88 3.81 17.44
C TRP A 149 10.25 3.98 15.96
N HIS A 150 9.91 3.02 15.08
CA HIS A 150 10.12 3.19 13.64
C HIS A 150 9.27 4.34 13.06
N SER A 151 8.01 4.47 13.52
CA SER A 151 7.11 5.53 13.07
C SER A 151 7.55 6.94 13.47
N HIS A 152 8.38 7.08 14.52
CA HIS A 152 8.87 8.38 15.01
C HIS A 152 10.18 8.84 14.35
N ASP A 153 10.95 7.94 13.72
CA ASP A 153 12.17 8.31 13.00
C ASP A 153 11.90 8.92 11.61
N ALA A 154 10.63 8.95 11.17
CA ALA A 154 10.23 9.76 10.04
C ALA A 154 10.43 11.24 10.44
N SER A 155 11.54 11.82 9.97
CA SER A 155 11.83 13.26 10.02
C SER A 155 10.55 14.08 9.89
N LEU A 156 10.38 15.10 10.75
CA LEU A 156 9.23 16.03 10.79
C LEU A 156 8.51 16.06 9.44
N PRO A 157 7.24 15.59 9.36
CA PRO A 157 6.58 15.41 8.09
C PRO A 157 6.60 16.74 7.36
N ASP A 158 7.29 16.78 6.22
CA ASP A 158 7.27 17.94 5.34
C ASP A 158 5.79 18.23 5.06
N PRO A 159 5.27 19.41 5.46
CA PRO A 159 3.84 19.72 5.31
C PRO A 159 3.39 19.68 3.85
N TYR A 160 4.32 19.77 2.90
CA TYR A 160 4.05 19.68 1.48
C TYR A 160 4.17 18.27 0.90
N ALA A 161 4.78 17.32 1.62
CA ALA A 161 4.95 15.96 1.12
C ALA A 161 3.63 15.31 0.68
N PRO A 162 2.51 15.39 1.44
CA PRO A 162 1.22 14.82 0.99
C PRO A 162 0.64 15.50 -0.26
N ILE A 163 1.10 16.72 -0.59
CA ILE A 163 0.62 17.50 -1.73
C ILE A 163 1.40 17.15 -2.99
N ILE A 164 2.71 16.95 -2.87
CA ILE A 164 3.61 16.70 -4.02
C ILE A 164 3.84 15.22 -4.30
N PHE A 165 3.79 14.35 -3.28
CA PHE A 165 4.06 12.91 -3.45
C PHE A 165 3.11 12.30 -4.48
N PRO A 166 3.60 11.56 -5.50
CA PRO A 166 4.92 10.90 -5.59
C PRO A 166 6.05 11.68 -6.29
N PHE A 167 5.83 12.95 -6.62
CA PHE A 167 6.86 13.78 -7.26
C PHE A 167 7.92 14.24 -6.26
N ALA A 168 9.17 14.32 -6.70
CA ALA A 168 10.27 14.75 -5.84
C ALA A 168 10.19 16.24 -5.49
N THR A 169 9.69 17.07 -6.40
CA THR A 169 9.59 18.53 -6.23
C THR A 169 8.32 19.09 -6.87
N PHE A 170 7.94 20.32 -6.48
CA PHE A 170 6.90 21.08 -7.18
C PHE A 170 7.23 21.35 -8.65
N SER A 171 8.52 21.46 -8.99
CA SER A 171 8.96 21.64 -10.37
C SER A 171 8.61 20.41 -11.21
N ASP A 172 8.91 19.22 -10.70
CA ASP A 172 8.57 17.95 -11.38
C ASP A 172 7.06 17.82 -11.61
N LEU A 173 6.27 18.13 -10.58
CA LEU A 173 4.81 18.15 -10.66
C LEU A 173 4.33 19.14 -11.75
N ALA A 174 4.86 20.36 -11.75
CA ALA A 174 4.47 21.38 -12.72
C ALA A 174 4.86 21.01 -14.16
N ILE A 175 6.03 20.39 -14.36
CA ILE A 175 6.47 19.92 -15.68
C ILE A 175 5.53 18.80 -16.16
N ALA A 176 5.17 17.85 -15.29
CA ALA A 176 4.24 16.77 -15.63
C ALA A 176 2.86 17.29 -16.08
N TYR A 177 2.33 18.32 -15.41
CA TYR A 177 1.08 18.97 -15.84
C TYR A 177 1.19 19.63 -17.21
N ARG A 178 2.33 20.27 -17.50
CA ARG A 178 2.55 20.94 -18.79
C ARG A 178 2.73 19.96 -19.94
N SER A 179 3.33 18.80 -19.71
CA SER A 179 3.57 17.81 -20.76
C SER A 179 2.34 16.98 -21.12
N SER A 180 1.46 16.71 -20.15
CA SER A 180 0.30 15.82 -20.34
C SER A 180 -0.99 16.51 -20.77
N GLY A 181 -1.15 17.82 -20.49
CA GLY A 181 -2.45 18.49 -20.60
C GLY A 181 -3.51 17.95 -19.63
N PHE A 182 -3.09 17.20 -18.60
CA PHE A 182 -3.96 16.51 -17.65
C PHE A 182 -4.86 17.49 -16.88
N ARG A 183 -6.13 17.09 -16.73
CA ARG A 183 -7.12 17.84 -15.94
C ARG A 183 -7.54 17.00 -14.74
N LYS A 184 -7.24 17.53 -13.55
CA LYS A 184 -7.63 16.90 -12.29
C LYS A 184 -9.15 16.88 -12.14
N THR A 185 -9.70 15.71 -11.82
CA THR A 185 -11.11 15.55 -11.46
C THR A 185 -11.34 16.01 -10.02
N PRO A 186 -12.35 16.85 -9.75
CA PRO A 186 -12.63 17.33 -8.39
C PRO A 186 -13.12 16.19 -7.50
N TYR A 187 -12.77 16.25 -6.22
CA TYR A 187 -13.20 15.27 -5.21
C TYR A 187 -14.74 15.27 -5.05
N PRO A 188 -15.42 14.14 -5.29
CA PRO A 188 -16.87 14.05 -5.13
C PRO A 188 -17.27 14.02 -3.65
N LYS A 189 -18.12 14.96 -3.23
CA LYS A 189 -18.54 15.11 -1.81
C LYS A 189 -19.21 13.86 -1.22
N HIS A 190 -19.91 13.08 -2.05
CA HIS A 190 -20.67 11.91 -1.60
C HIS A 190 -19.80 10.69 -1.28
N ILE A 191 -18.54 10.66 -1.73
CA ILE A 191 -17.61 9.55 -1.46
C ILE A 191 -17.08 9.64 -0.02
N GLY A 192 -16.89 10.85 0.51
CA GLY A 192 -16.27 11.07 1.81
C GLY A 192 -17.06 10.58 3.03
N THR A 193 -18.31 10.17 2.85
CA THR A 193 -19.12 9.55 3.90
C THR A 193 -19.11 8.04 3.84
N ARG A 194 -18.50 7.43 2.81
CA ARG A 194 -18.39 5.97 2.69
C ARG A 194 -17.30 5.48 3.62
N THR A 195 -17.54 4.33 4.24
CA THR A 195 -16.60 3.62 5.11
C THR A 195 -16.67 2.15 4.77
N ILE A 196 -15.52 1.49 4.60
CA ILE A 196 -15.47 0.06 4.26
C ILE A 196 -15.87 -0.77 5.49
N ARG A 197 -15.26 -0.47 6.64
CA ARG A 197 -15.50 -1.20 7.90
C ARG A 197 -16.07 -0.30 8.98
N SER A 198 -16.87 -0.89 9.86
CA SER A 198 -17.35 -0.19 11.05
C SER A 198 -16.18 0.09 12.01
N PRO A 199 -16.23 1.20 12.79
CA PRO A 199 -15.19 1.49 13.78
C PRO A 199 -14.96 0.35 14.79
N PHE A 200 -16.02 -0.40 15.09
CA PHE A 200 -15.95 -1.57 15.96
C PHE A 200 -15.12 -2.70 15.35
N MET A 201 -15.32 -3.02 14.07
CA MET A 201 -14.53 -4.04 13.37
C MET A 201 -13.06 -3.64 13.28
N THR A 202 -12.78 -2.36 13.01
CA THR A 202 -11.41 -1.83 13.00
C THR A 202 -10.74 -1.98 14.37
N ALA A 203 -11.43 -1.58 15.44
CA ALA A 203 -10.91 -1.71 16.81
C ALA A 203 -10.68 -3.18 17.20
N PHE A 204 -11.61 -4.06 16.86
CA PHE A 204 -11.48 -5.49 17.10
C PHE A 204 -10.29 -6.09 16.34
N GLY A 205 -10.11 -5.74 15.06
CA GLY A 205 -8.97 -6.18 14.25
C GLY A 205 -7.63 -5.71 14.80
N GLN A 206 -7.53 -4.45 15.26
CA GLN A 206 -6.33 -3.94 15.91
C GLN A 206 -6.04 -4.69 17.21
N PHE A 207 -7.04 -4.89 18.06
CA PHE A 207 -6.89 -5.63 19.32
C PHE A 207 -6.43 -7.08 19.07
N TYR A 208 -7.07 -7.76 18.13
CA TYR A 208 -6.69 -9.12 17.73
C TYR A 208 -5.25 -9.17 17.22
N THR A 209 -4.86 -8.24 16.36
CA THR A 209 -3.50 -8.14 15.80
C THR A 209 -2.46 -7.94 16.89
N TYR A 210 -2.67 -7.00 17.82
CA TYR A 210 -1.73 -6.79 18.94
C TYR A 210 -1.67 -7.98 19.89
N THR A 211 -2.80 -8.66 20.11
CA THR A 211 -2.83 -9.88 20.94
C THR A 211 -2.01 -10.99 20.29
N MET A 212 -2.17 -11.21 18.98
CA MET A 212 -1.36 -12.18 18.23
C MET A 212 0.12 -11.79 18.23
N TRP A 213 0.44 -10.50 18.05
CA TRP A 213 1.82 -10.00 18.14
C TRP A 213 2.46 -10.31 19.49
N LEU A 214 1.73 -10.10 20.60
CA LEU A 214 2.22 -10.40 21.96
C LEU A 214 2.52 -11.88 22.16
N ILE A 215 1.60 -12.74 21.72
CA ILE A 215 1.69 -14.20 21.94
C ILE A 215 2.73 -14.82 21.00
N LEU A 216 2.86 -14.30 19.77
CA LEU A 216 3.75 -14.80 18.73
C LEU A 216 5.02 -13.95 18.58
N ALA A 217 5.44 -13.27 19.64
CA ALA A 217 6.56 -12.32 19.66
C ALA A 217 7.88 -12.78 18.98
N PRO A 218 8.29 -14.06 19.00
CA PRO A 218 9.52 -14.48 18.33
C PRO A 218 9.51 -14.23 16.82
N PHE A 219 8.35 -14.33 16.17
CA PHE A 219 8.23 -14.09 14.73
C PHE A 219 8.50 -12.63 14.33
N PRO A 220 7.78 -11.61 14.86
CA PRO A 220 8.06 -10.22 14.55
C PRO A 220 9.47 -9.80 15.01
N LEU A 221 9.98 -10.32 16.14
CA LEU A 221 11.36 -10.05 16.57
C LEU A 221 12.40 -10.58 15.58
N LEU A 222 12.17 -11.76 15.00
CA LEU A 222 13.04 -12.31 13.95
C LEU A 222 13.07 -11.38 12.74
N PHE A 223 11.91 -10.91 12.27
CA PHE A 223 11.85 -9.96 11.15
C PHE A 223 12.48 -8.60 11.50
N GLN A 224 12.29 -8.12 12.72
CA GLN A 224 12.87 -6.86 13.22
C GLN A 224 14.38 -6.94 13.43
N ALA A 225 14.95 -8.13 13.58
CA ALA A 225 16.40 -8.32 13.66
C ALA A 225 17.09 -8.18 12.29
N PHE A 226 16.35 -8.25 11.18
CA PHE A 226 16.90 -8.02 9.86
C PHE A 226 17.02 -6.53 9.54
N PRO A 227 18.03 -6.14 8.74
CA PRO A 227 18.19 -4.78 8.29
C PRO A 227 17.02 -4.33 7.43
N THR A 228 16.57 -3.10 7.67
CA THR A 228 15.47 -2.50 6.93
C THR A 228 15.97 -2.01 5.57
N THR A 229 15.24 -2.37 4.52
CA THR A 229 15.44 -1.82 3.18
C THR A 229 14.58 -0.58 3.05
N GLN A 230 15.20 0.60 2.99
CA GLN A 230 14.51 1.84 2.65
C GLN A 230 14.55 2.00 1.13
N THR A 231 13.41 1.82 0.48
CA THR A 231 13.24 2.13 -0.94
C THR A 231 12.61 3.50 -1.05
N GLU A 232 13.37 4.46 -1.56
CA GLU A 232 12.87 5.77 -1.91
C GLU A 232 12.53 5.79 -3.40
N THR A 233 11.24 5.80 -3.69
CA THR A 233 10.73 5.92 -5.06
C THR A 233 10.36 7.37 -5.31
N ARG A 234 10.95 7.97 -6.35
CA ARG A 234 10.70 9.35 -6.74
C ARG A 234 10.38 9.40 -8.23
N ILE A 235 9.41 10.23 -8.57
CA ILE A 235 9.06 10.49 -9.96
C ILE A 235 9.73 11.78 -10.40
N ARG A 236 10.44 11.72 -11.53
CA ARG A 236 11.04 12.86 -12.20
C ARG A 236 10.39 13.08 -13.55
N ALA A 237 10.21 14.34 -13.92
CA ALA A 237 9.91 14.67 -15.30
C ALA A 237 11.14 14.39 -16.18
N ALA A 238 10.90 13.89 -17.40
CA ALA A 238 11.95 13.72 -18.40
C ALA A 238 12.45 15.05 -18.98
#